data_AF-A0A093EUH2-F1
#
_entry.id   AF-A0A093EUH2-F1
#
_cell.length_a   1.000
_cell.length_b   1.000
_cell.length_c   1.000
_cell.angle_alpha   90.00
_cell.angle_beta   90.00
_cell.angle_gamma   90.00
#
_symmetry.space_group_name_H-M   'P 1'
#
loop_
_entity.id
_entity.type
_entity.pdbx_description
1 polymer ?
#
loop_
_entity_poly.entity_id
_entity_poly.type
_entity_poly.pdbx_seq_one_letter_code
_entity_poly.pdbx_strand_id
1 'polypeptide(L)'
;SFKSYESTQNISDINLNKRTKSIYTPLELQFIEMKKQYKDAVLCVECGYKYRFFGEDAEIAAKELNIYCHQDHNFMTASIPSHRLFVHVRRLVAKGYKVGVVKQMETAALKAAGENKSSLFSRKLTALYTKSTLIGEDILFKEIYDSADVEEVTTDVPDNYLLCICENGENLKDRKKGDTVIGIMAIQPTTGEVIFDSFRDGASRSELESRILHLQPVEIILPSSLSDQSEKLINSITSM
;
A
#
# COMPACT_ATOMS: atom_id res chain seq x y z
N SER A 1 41.83 -8.40 8.38
CA SER A 1 41.69 -8.29 6.92
C SER A 1 40.32 -8.81 6.53
N PHE A 2 39.32 -7.94 6.43
CA PHE A 2 38.03 -8.19 5.76
C PHE A 2 37.49 -6.82 5.36
N LYS A 3 37.41 -6.57 4.05
CA LYS A 3 36.99 -5.32 3.44
C LYS A 3 35.47 -5.18 3.50
N SER A 4 35.03 -4.01 3.95
CA SER A 4 33.71 -3.43 3.78
C SER A 4 33.39 -3.25 2.28
N TYR A 5 32.18 -3.64 1.88
CA TYR A 5 31.53 -3.19 0.65
C TYR A 5 30.30 -2.38 1.04
N GLU A 6 30.51 -1.08 1.24
CA GLU A 6 29.46 -0.08 1.08
C GLU A 6 29.29 0.15 -0.42
N SER A 7 28.05 0.13 -0.89
CA SER A 7 27.68 0.55 -2.24
C SER A 7 26.35 1.28 -2.17
N THR A 8 26.35 2.41 -1.45
CA THR A 8 25.35 3.47 -1.58
C THR A 8 25.58 4.18 -2.92
N GLN A 9 24.86 3.78 -3.97
CA GLN A 9 24.75 4.59 -5.17
C GLN A 9 23.69 5.68 -4.94
N ASN A 10 24.19 6.91 -4.82
CA ASN A 10 23.44 8.16 -4.81
C ASN A 10 22.43 8.22 -5.96
N ILE A 11 21.14 8.24 -5.62
CA ILE A 11 20.04 8.58 -6.52
C ILE A 11 19.82 10.10 -6.41
N SER A 12 20.71 10.86 -7.03
CA SER A 12 20.52 12.29 -7.25
C SER A 12 21.11 12.65 -8.60
N ASP A 13 20.25 13.20 -9.46
CA ASP A 13 20.57 13.87 -10.73
C ASP A 13 20.90 12.99 -11.94
N ILE A 14 19.87 12.35 -12.52
CA ILE A 14 19.91 11.95 -13.93
C ILE A 14 19.46 13.12 -14.79
N ASN A 15 20.44 13.90 -15.23
CA ASN A 15 20.29 14.88 -16.30
C ASN A 15 20.09 14.12 -17.63
N LEU A 16 18.85 14.09 -18.14
CA LEU A 16 18.51 13.37 -19.38
C LEU A 16 19.00 14.12 -20.62
N ASN A 17 20.20 13.79 -21.09
CA ASN A 17 20.69 14.13 -22.42
C ASN A 17 19.93 13.33 -23.49
N LYS A 18 19.32 14.03 -24.46
CA LYS A 18 18.41 13.53 -25.51
C LYS A 18 19.02 12.58 -26.57
N ARG A 19 20.17 11.93 -26.34
CA ARG A 19 20.87 11.09 -27.33
C ARG A 19 21.56 9.82 -26.80
N THR A 20 21.08 9.25 -25.70
CA THR A 20 21.40 7.86 -25.33
C THR A 20 20.14 7.02 -25.42
N LYS A 21 20.18 5.89 -26.15
CA LYS A 21 19.10 4.90 -26.07
C LYS A 21 18.98 4.52 -24.60
N SER A 22 17.84 4.85 -23.98
CA SER A 22 17.52 4.39 -22.63
C SER A 22 17.74 2.88 -22.57
N ILE A 23 18.53 2.42 -21.59
CA ILE A 23 18.73 1.00 -21.30
C ILE A 23 17.38 0.34 -20.97
N TYR A 24 16.45 1.14 -20.43
CA TYR A 24 15.10 0.72 -20.09
C TYR A 24 14.14 0.85 -21.26
N THR A 25 13.25 -0.14 -21.37
CA THR A 25 12.11 -0.11 -22.28
C THR A 25 11.14 1.02 -21.90
N PRO A 26 10.29 1.50 -22.83
CA PRO A 26 9.30 2.53 -22.50
C PRO A 26 8.35 2.15 -21.35
N LEU A 27 8.03 0.87 -21.19
CA LEU A 27 7.19 0.38 -20.10
C LEU A 27 7.94 0.40 -18.76
N GLU A 28 9.20 -0.01 -18.76
CA GLU A 28 10.06 0.05 -17.57
C GLU A 28 10.24 1.50 -17.09
N LEU A 29 10.41 2.46 -18.00
CA LEU A 29 10.48 3.88 -17.65
C LEU A 29 9.18 4.38 -16.98
N GLN A 30 8.01 4.03 -17.54
CA GLN A 30 6.72 4.35 -16.90
C GLN A 30 6.61 3.74 -15.50
N PHE A 31 7.02 2.47 -15.35
CA PHE A 31 7.01 1.80 -14.05
C PHE A 31 7.93 2.51 -13.05
N ILE A 32 9.17 2.84 -13.42
CA ILE A 32 10.12 3.53 -12.56
C ILE A 32 9.55 4.88 -12.08
N GLU A 33 8.92 5.63 -12.99
CA GLU A 33 8.29 6.92 -12.66
C GLU A 33 7.16 6.76 -11.64
N MET A 34 6.28 5.77 -11.82
CA MET A 34 5.19 5.48 -10.88
C MET A 34 5.71 4.95 -9.55
N LYS A 35 6.68 4.03 -9.57
CA LYS A 35 7.28 3.45 -8.35
C LYS A 35 8.01 4.50 -7.52
N LYS A 36 8.57 5.55 -8.14
CA LYS A 36 9.17 6.68 -7.40
C LYS A 36 8.15 7.43 -6.55
N GLN A 37 6.89 7.51 -7.00
CA GLN A 37 5.80 8.18 -6.27
C GLN A 37 5.18 7.27 -5.21
N TYR A 38 5.14 5.96 -5.45
CA TYR A 38 4.52 4.95 -4.58
C TYR A 38 5.52 3.87 -4.19
N LYS A 39 6.58 4.24 -3.47
CA LYS A 39 7.69 3.34 -3.14
C LYS A 39 7.29 2.20 -2.21
N ASP A 40 6.37 2.47 -1.31
CA ASP A 40 5.86 1.58 -0.27
C ASP A 40 4.73 0.65 -0.76
N ALA A 41 4.25 0.83 -1.98
CA ALA A 41 3.18 0.02 -2.56
C ALA A 41 3.74 -0.99 -3.57
N VAL A 42 3.24 -2.23 -3.51
CA VAL A 42 3.44 -3.24 -4.57
C VAL A 42 2.56 -2.87 -5.76
N LEU A 43 3.14 -2.65 -6.93
CA LEU A 43 2.40 -2.17 -8.10
C LEU A 43 2.00 -3.31 -9.05
N CYS A 44 0.69 -3.49 -9.23
CA CYS A 44 0.09 -4.30 -10.28
C CYS A 44 -0.06 -3.46 -11.56
N VAL A 45 0.80 -3.65 -12.56
CA VAL A 45 0.78 -2.86 -13.80
C VAL A 45 0.07 -3.58 -14.92
N GLU A 46 -1.04 -3.00 -15.40
CA GLU A 46 -1.83 -3.58 -16.49
C GLU A 46 -1.04 -3.59 -17.82
N CYS A 47 -0.92 -4.79 -18.37
CA CYS A 47 -0.20 -5.07 -19.62
C CYS A 47 -1.08 -5.94 -20.52
N GLY A 48 -2.10 -5.34 -21.13
CA GLY A 48 -3.08 -6.07 -21.94
C GLY A 48 -3.95 -6.97 -21.06
N TYR A 49 -3.95 -8.28 -21.32
CA TYR A 49 -4.80 -9.26 -20.62
C TYR A 49 -4.25 -9.73 -19.25
N LYS A 50 -3.14 -9.15 -18.78
CA LYS A 50 -2.46 -9.56 -17.54
C LYS A 50 -1.91 -8.36 -16.78
N TYR A 51 -1.76 -8.52 -15.47
CA TYR A 51 -0.99 -7.61 -14.63
C TYR A 51 0.44 -8.13 -14.49
N ARG A 52 1.40 -7.22 -14.58
CA ARG A 52 2.82 -7.51 -14.36
C ARG A 52 3.31 -6.78 -13.11
N PHE A 53 4.22 -7.46 -12.42
CA PHE A 53 5.02 -6.92 -11.32
C PHE A 53 6.47 -6.79 -11.80
N PHE A 54 7.23 -5.85 -11.25
CA PHE A 54 8.60 -5.57 -11.67
C PHE A 54 9.54 -5.41 -10.46
N GLY A 55 10.75 -5.93 -10.57
CA GLY A 55 11.79 -5.84 -9.55
C GLY A 55 11.37 -6.49 -8.23
N GLU A 56 11.55 -5.77 -7.12
CA GLU A 56 11.19 -6.22 -5.77
C GLU A 56 9.70 -6.59 -5.66
N ASP A 57 8.81 -5.85 -6.34
CA ASP A 57 7.38 -6.15 -6.36
C ASP A 57 7.11 -7.54 -6.96
N ALA A 58 7.92 -7.94 -7.95
CA ALA A 58 7.81 -9.25 -8.57
C ALA A 58 8.30 -10.38 -7.63
N GLU A 59 9.35 -10.14 -6.87
CA GLU A 59 9.87 -11.10 -5.88
C GLU A 59 8.88 -11.30 -4.72
N ILE A 60 8.30 -10.21 -4.22
CA ILE A 60 7.22 -10.24 -3.21
C ILE A 60 6.04 -11.04 -3.77
N ALA A 61 5.58 -10.72 -4.98
CA ALA A 61 4.47 -11.42 -5.62
C ALA A 61 4.78 -12.92 -5.81
N ALA A 62 6.01 -13.26 -6.21
CA ALA A 62 6.44 -14.66 -6.38
C ALA A 62 6.31 -15.45 -5.10
N LYS A 63 6.85 -14.90 -4.00
CA LYS A 63 6.88 -15.53 -2.68
C LYS A 63 5.48 -15.67 -2.08
N GLU A 64 4.69 -14.61 -2.09
CA GLU A 64 3.40 -14.57 -1.39
C GLU A 64 2.26 -15.18 -2.21
N LEU A 65 2.34 -15.13 -3.55
CA LEU A 65 1.32 -15.66 -4.45
C LEU A 65 1.64 -17.06 -4.97
N ASN A 66 2.86 -17.58 -4.75
CA ASN A 66 3.38 -18.82 -5.31
C ASN A 66 3.35 -18.81 -6.86
N ILE A 67 3.83 -17.72 -7.46
CA ILE A 67 3.92 -17.56 -8.91
C ILE A 67 5.38 -17.52 -9.36
N TYR A 68 5.63 -17.92 -10.60
CA TYR A 68 6.98 -17.92 -11.15
C TYR A 68 7.47 -16.50 -11.42
N CYS A 69 8.69 -16.21 -11.01
CA CYS A 69 9.38 -14.94 -11.23
C CYS A 69 10.71 -15.17 -11.93
N HIS A 70 10.96 -14.40 -12.98
CA HIS A 70 12.14 -14.55 -13.84
C HIS A 70 12.66 -13.19 -14.28
N GLN A 71 13.94 -13.14 -14.63
CA GLN A 71 14.54 -11.96 -15.22
C GLN A 71 13.95 -11.73 -16.62
N ASP A 72 13.33 -10.57 -16.84
CA ASP A 72 12.89 -10.10 -18.15
C ASP A 72 13.45 -8.70 -18.37
N HIS A 73 14.33 -8.55 -19.36
CA HIS A 73 15.12 -7.33 -19.57
C HIS A 73 15.88 -6.90 -18.30
N ASN A 74 15.55 -5.73 -17.74
CA ASN A 74 16.29 -5.14 -16.63
C ASN A 74 15.71 -5.50 -15.25
N PHE A 75 14.54 -6.14 -15.18
CA PHE A 75 13.85 -6.43 -13.93
C PHE A 75 13.43 -7.89 -13.79
N MET A 76 13.41 -8.38 -12.55
CA MET A 76 12.62 -9.56 -12.20
C MET A 76 11.14 -9.27 -12.48
N THR A 77 10.46 -10.21 -13.13
CA THR A 77 9.05 -10.07 -13.53
C THR A 77 8.27 -11.29 -13.06
N ALA A 78 7.09 -11.02 -12.49
CA ALA A 78 6.01 -11.98 -12.33
C ALA A 78 4.74 -11.44 -12.99
N SER A 79 3.78 -12.32 -13.32
CA SER A 79 2.52 -11.88 -13.92
C SER A 79 1.32 -12.74 -13.52
N ILE A 80 0.16 -12.10 -13.47
CA ILE A 80 -1.14 -12.74 -13.17
C ILE A 80 -2.18 -12.36 -14.23
N PRO A 81 -3.13 -13.24 -14.58
CA PRO A 81 -4.23 -12.89 -15.48
C PRO A 81 -5.11 -11.76 -14.92
N SER A 82 -5.63 -10.87 -15.78
CA SER A 82 -6.44 -9.73 -15.34
C SER A 82 -7.67 -10.13 -14.52
N HIS A 83 -8.37 -11.19 -14.93
CA HIS A 83 -9.55 -11.72 -14.25
C HIS A 83 -9.28 -12.35 -12.86
N ARG A 84 -7.99 -12.54 -12.49
CA ARG A 84 -7.54 -13.03 -11.18
C ARG A 84 -6.95 -11.92 -10.30
N LEU A 85 -6.98 -10.66 -10.75
CA LEU A 85 -6.45 -9.52 -10.00
C LEU A 85 -6.95 -9.51 -8.56
N PHE A 86 -8.28 -9.60 -8.37
CA PHE A 86 -8.91 -9.53 -7.04
C PHE A 86 -8.36 -10.57 -6.05
N VAL A 87 -8.19 -11.83 -6.48
CA VAL A 87 -7.66 -12.92 -5.65
C VAL A 87 -6.28 -12.58 -5.13
N HIS A 88 -5.41 -12.10 -6.03
CA HIS A 88 -4.01 -11.84 -5.72
C HIS A 88 -3.83 -10.55 -4.92
N VAL A 89 -4.61 -9.51 -5.22
CA VAL A 89 -4.63 -8.27 -4.42
C VAL A 89 -5.04 -8.58 -2.98
N ARG A 90 -6.12 -9.35 -2.78
CA ARG A 90 -6.57 -9.76 -1.43
C ARG A 90 -5.50 -10.52 -0.66
N ARG A 91 -4.83 -11.48 -1.30
CA ARG A 91 -3.74 -12.25 -0.68
C ARG A 91 -2.58 -11.35 -0.25
N LEU A 92 -2.17 -10.39 -1.09
CA LEU A 92 -1.10 -9.45 -0.75
C LEU A 92 -1.52 -8.51 0.38
N VAL A 93 -2.73 -7.96 0.34
CA VAL A 93 -3.26 -7.07 1.39
C VAL A 93 -3.40 -7.81 2.72
N ALA A 94 -3.86 -9.06 2.73
CA ALA A 94 -3.95 -9.87 3.93
C ALA A 94 -2.58 -10.09 4.60
N LYS A 95 -1.52 -10.17 3.79
CA LYS A 95 -0.12 -10.23 4.27
C LYS A 95 0.43 -8.88 4.75
N GLY A 96 -0.35 -7.80 4.66
CA GLY A 96 0.03 -6.46 5.13
C GLY A 96 0.69 -5.58 4.08
N TYR A 97 0.74 -6.00 2.82
CA TYR A 97 1.27 -5.14 1.76
C TYR A 97 0.23 -4.10 1.34
N LYS A 98 0.69 -2.87 1.12
CA LYS A 98 -0.04 -1.85 0.37
C LYS A 98 0.05 -2.19 -1.11
N VAL A 99 -1.08 -2.29 -1.81
CA VAL A 99 -1.13 -2.74 -3.21
C VAL A 99 -1.73 -1.66 -4.09
N GLY A 100 -0.98 -1.21 -5.10
CA GLY A 100 -1.44 -0.25 -6.09
C GLY A 100 -1.84 -0.93 -7.39
N VAL A 101 -3.02 -0.61 -7.92
CA VAL A 101 -3.47 -1.10 -9.25
C VAL A 101 -3.33 0.01 -10.27
N VAL A 102 -2.47 -0.23 -11.26
CA VAL A 102 -2.18 0.68 -12.36
C VAL A 102 -2.86 0.17 -13.62
N LYS A 103 -3.77 0.97 -14.18
CA LYS A 103 -4.53 0.63 -15.40
C LYS A 103 -4.13 1.48 -16.59
N GLN A 104 -4.43 0.98 -17.79
CA GLN A 104 -4.30 1.71 -19.04
C GLN A 104 -5.44 2.71 -19.17
N MET A 105 -5.11 3.98 -19.44
CA MET A 105 -6.10 5.06 -19.53
C MET A 105 -6.75 5.18 -20.91
N GLU A 106 -6.22 4.47 -21.90
CA GLU A 106 -6.64 4.50 -23.29
C GLU A 106 -7.03 3.10 -23.75
N THR A 107 -8.10 2.98 -24.52
CA THR A 107 -8.43 1.73 -25.22
C THR A 107 -7.64 1.62 -26.52
N ALA A 108 -7.44 0.39 -27.02
CA ALA A 108 -6.73 0.17 -28.28
C ALA A 108 -7.38 0.90 -29.46
N ALA A 109 -8.71 0.97 -29.50
CA ALA A 109 -9.47 1.68 -30.53
C ALA A 109 -9.22 3.20 -30.47
N LEU A 110 -9.31 3.81 -29.27
CA LEU A 110 -9.07 5.24 -29.08
C LEU A 110 -7.62 5.61 -29.42
N LYS A 111 -6.67 4.74 -29.06
CA LYS A 111 -5.26 4.95 -29.34
C LYS A 111 -4.96 4.87 -30.84
N ALA A 112 -5.55 3.89 -31.54
CA ALA A 112 -5.38 3.74 -32.98
C ALA A 112 -5.94 4.95 -33.77
N ALA A 113 -7.00 5.59 -33.25
CA ALA A 113 -7.62 6.77 -33.84
C ALA A 113 -6.95 8.10 -33.42
N GLY A 114 -6.16 8.11 -32.34
CA GLY A 114 -5.53 9.30 -31.79
C GLY A 114 -4.18 9.66 -32.43
N GLU A 115 -3.71 10.88 -32.15
CA GLU A 115 -2.41 11.38 -32.62
C GLU A 115 -1.22 10.55 -32.07
N ASN A 116 -1.43 9.88 -30.93
CA ASN A 116 -0.47 9.06 -30.20
C ASN A 116 -0.51 7.56 -30.55
N LYS A 117 -0.98 7.19 -31.75
CA LYS A 117 -1.14 5.78 -32.18
C LYS A 117 0.12 4.92 -32.08
N SER A 118 1.29 5.52 -32.28
CA SER A 118 2.58 4.82 -32.25
C SER A 118 3.26 4.84 -30.86
N SER A 119 2.68 5.54 -29.88
CA SER A 119 3.27 5.64 -28.53
C SER A 119 2.83 4.49 -27.62
N LEU A 120 3.47 4.33 -26.47
CA LEU A 120 3.02 3.37 -25.45
C LEU A 120 1.68 3.83 -24.85
N PHE A 121 0.81 2.88 -24.47
CA PHE A 121 -0.42 3.21 -23.72
C PHE A 121 -0.07 3.99 -22.45
N SER A 122 -0.81 5.07 -22.20
CA SER A 122 -0.69 5.82 -20.95
C SER A 122 -1.28 5.01 -19.79
N ARG A 123 -0.65 5.09 -18.63
CA ARG A 123 -1.02 4.34 -17.42
C ARG A 123 -1.05 5.26 -16.22
N LYS A 124 -1.98 5.01 -15.30
CA LYS A 124 -2.07 5.72 -14.03
C LYS A 124 -2.47 4.76 -12.92
N LEU A 125 -2.06 5.08 -11.70
CA LEU A 125 -2.60 4.43 -10.51
C LEU A 125 -4.08 4.77 -10.41
N THR A 126 -4.92 3.74 -10.41
CA THR A 126 -6.39 3.87 -10.35
C THR A 126 -6.96 3.53 -8.99
N ALA A 127 -6.27 2.66 -8.24
CA ALA A 127 -6.67 2.28 -6.89
C ALA A 127 -5.46 1.92 -6.04
N LEU A 128 -5.60 2.09 -4.74
CA LEU A 128 -4.63 1.72 -3.72
C LEU A 128 -5.38 0.98 -2.62
N TYR A 129 -4.90 -0.21 -2.26
CA TYR A 129 -5.54 -1.09 -1.31
C TYR A 129 -4.62 -1.37 -0.13
N THR A 130 -5.16 -1.22 1.06
CA THR A 130 -4.57 -1.60 2.35
C THR A 130 -5.55 -2.48 3.12
N LYS A 131 -5.16 -2.96 4.30
CA LYS A 131 -6.03 -3.81 5.12
C LYS A 131 -7.38 -3.16 5.45
N SER A 132 -7.40 -1.85 5.69
CA SER A 132 -8.64 -1.12 6.01
C SER A 132 -9.40 -0.63 4.76
N THR A 133 -8.73 -0.44 3.62
CA THR A 133 -9.28 0.24 2.43
C THR A 133 -9.62 -0.70 1.26
N LEU A 134 -9.87 -1.97 1.54
CA LEU A 134 -10.15 -3.00 0.54
C LEU A 134 -11.58 -2.87 -0.05
N ILE A 135 -11.84 -1.75 -0.74
CA ILE A 135 -13.15 -1.38 -1.29
C ILE A 135 -13.01 -0.99 -2.77
N GLY A 136 -13.94 -1.43 -3.60
CA GLY A 136 -14.05 -1.00 -5.00
C GLY A 136 -14.55 -2.11 -5.91
N GLU A 137 -15.05 -1.74 -7.09
CA GLU A 137 -15.61 -2.67 -8.07
C GLU A 137 -14.61 -3.76 -8.49
N ASP A 138 -13.34 -3.41 -8.65
CA ASP A 138 -12.28 -4.36 -9.02
C ASP A 138 -12.09 -5.51 -8.01
N ILE A 139 -12.61 -5.35 -6.79
CA ILE A 139 -12.55 -6.34 -5.71
C ILE A 139 -13.93 -6.93 -5.43
N LEU A 140 -14.96 -6.09 -5.37
CA LEU A 140 -16.30 -6.45 -4.91
C LEU A 140 -17.13 -7.15 -6.00
N PHE A 141 -16.96 -6.78 -7.27
CA PHE A 141 -17.86 -7.19 -8.35
C PHE A 141 -17.78 -8.70 -8.67
N LYS A 142 -16.80 -9.42 -8.14
CA LYS A 142 -16.57 -10.84 -8.46
C LYS A 142 -16.89 -11.83 -7.35
N GLU A 143 -17.14 -11.37 -6.13
CA GLU A 143 -17.69 -12.25 -5.07
C GLU A 143 -19.10 -12.74 -5.40
N ILE A 144 -19.86 -11.96 -6.18
CA ILE A 144 -21.26 -12.26 -6.51
C ILE A 144 -21.39 -13.34 -7.59
N TYR A 145 -20.38 -13.55 -8.44
CA TYR A 145 -20.49 -14.42 -9.62
C TYR A 145 -19.65 -15.72 -9.58
N ASP A 146 -18.65 -15.84 -8.69
CA ASP A 146 -17.70 -16.97 -8.63
C ASP A 146 -17.88 -17.85 -7.35
N SER A 147 -19.03 -17.79 -6.66
CA SER A 147 -19.32 -18.51 -5.41
C SER A 147 -19.31 -20.05 -5.49
N ALA A 148 -18.90 -20.64 -6.61
CA ALA A 148 -18.80 -22.08 -6.79
C ALA A 148 -17.38 -22.66 -6.57
N ASP A 149 -16.29 -21.87 -6.68
CA ASP A 149 -14.90 -22.40 -6.68
C ASP A 149 -13.92 -21.63 -5.78
N VAL A 150 -14.40 -20.68 -4.96
CA VAL A 150 -13.55 -19.98 -3.99
C VAL A 150 -13.79 -20.64 -2.64
N GLU A 151 -12.81 -21.43 -2.16
CA GLU A 151 -12.69 -21.82 -0.74
C GLU A 151 -13.11 -20.62 0.10
N GLU A 152 -14.04 -20.84 1.05
CA GLU A 152 -14.57 -19.85 1.98
C GLU A 152 -13.45 -18.94 2.51
N VAL A 153 -13.18 -17.83 1.82
CA VAL A 153 -12.55 -16.68 2.43
C VAL A 153 -13.67 -16.09 3.25
N THR A 154 -13.81 -16.65 4.45
CA THR A 154 -14.80 -16.30 5.47
C THR A 154 -15.06 -14.81 5.44
N THR A 155 -16.31 -14.45 5.16
CA THR A 155 -16.83 -13.07 5.14
C THR A 155 -16.85 -12.40 6.51
N ASP A 156 -16.27 -13.03 7.54
CA ASP A 156 -15.95 -12.38 8.79
C ASP A 156 -14.70 -11.53 8.58
N VAL A 157 -14.90 -10.36 7.97
CA VAL A 157 -13.96 -9.25 8.16
C VAL A 157 -14.34 -8.65 9.52
N PRO A 158 -13.66 -8.99 10.64
CA PRO A 158 -13.84 -8.27 11.88
C PRO A 158 -13.61 -6.77 11.64
N ASP A 159 -14.20 -5.93 12.49
CA ASP A 159 -14.23 -4.48 12.37
C ASP A 159 -12.92 -3.91 11.79
N ASN A 160 -12.95 -3.52 10.51
CA ASN A 160 -11.78 -3.09 9.76
C ASN A 160 -11.51 -1.59 9.95
N TYR A 161 -11.50 -1.15 11.20
CA TYR A 161 -11.26 0.25 11.52
C TYR A 161 -9.84 0.67 11.10
N LEU A 162 -9.80 1.83 10.45
CA LEU A 162 -8.62 2.65 10.27
C LEU A 162 -8.59 3.68 11.40
N LEU A 163 -7.64 3.56 12.31
CA LEU A 163 -7.51 4.45 13.47
C LEU A 163 -6.44 5.51 13.23
N CYS A 164 -6.80 6.79 13.28
CA CYS A 164 -5.87 7.91 13.36
C CYS A 164 -5.70 8.33 14.82
N ILE A 165 -4.45 8.54 15.25
CA ILE A 165 -4.11 9.00 16.60
C ILE A 165 -3.34 10.32 16.48
N CYS A 166 -3.69 11.30 17.30
CA CYS A 166 -2.96 12.57 17.40
C CYS A 166 -2.77 12.93 18.86
N GLU A 167 -1.60 13.45 19.22
CA GLU A 167 -1.31 13.93 20.57
C GLU A 167 -0.89 15.40 20.55
N ASN A 168 -1.37 16.16 21.51
CA ASN A 168 -1.03 17.58 21.64
C ASN A 168 0.11 17.77 22.64
N GLY A 169 1.32 17.97 22.12
CA GLY A 169 2.55 18.19 22.91
C GLY A 169 2.75 19.60 23.48
N GLU A 170 1.87 20.57 23.22
CA GLU A 170 2.15 21.99 23.54
C GLU A 170 1.77 22.43 24.97
N ASN A 171 1.02 21.62 25.72
CA ASN A 171 0.52 22.01 27.04
C ASN A 171 1.46 21.63 28.21
N LEU A 172 2.77 21.88 28.05
CA LEU A 172 3.82 21.36 28.94
C LEU A 172 4.16 22.23 30.17
N LYS A 173 3.60 23.44 30.31
CA LYS A 173 4.06 24.38 31.37
C LYS A 173 3.50 24.12 32.77
N ASP A 174 2.39 23.38 32.92
CA ASP A 174 1.71 23.18 34.21
C ASP A 174 1.30 21.72 34.49
N ARG A 175 1.84 20.73 33.77
CA ARG A 175 1.38 19.33 33.85
C ARG A 175 2.44 18.40 34.42
N LYS A 176 2.00 17.35 35.15
CA LYS A 176 2.87 16.27 35.60
C LYS A 176 3.59 15.67 34.39
N LYS A 177 4.87 15.34 34.57
CA LYS A 177 5.73 14.77 33.52
C LYS A 177 5.08 13.50 32.95
N GLY A 178 4.55 13.57 31.73
CA GLY A 178 3.93 12.44 31.01
C GLY A 178 2.43 12.58 30.67
N ASP A 179 1.74 13.57 31.25
CA ASP A 179 0.33 13.83 30.93
C ASP A 179 0.19 14.51 29.55
N THR A 180 -0.70 13.98 28.71
CA THR A 180 -0.99 14.56 27.39
C THR A 180 -2.50 14.57 27.09
N VAL A 181 -2.88 15.25 26.03
CA VAL A 181 -4.23 15.13 25.45
C VAL A 181 -4.09 14.39 24.12
N ILE A 182 -4.88 13.34 23.96
CA ILE A 182 -4.90 12.49 22.76
C ILE A 182 -6.26 12.64 22.10
N GLY A 183 -6.24 12.87 20.80
CA GLY A 183 -7.41 12.77 19.93
C GLY A 183 -7.30 11.52 19.07
N ILE A 184 -8.41 10.80 18.92
CA ILE A 184 -8.50 9.67 18.00
C ILE A 184 -9.65 9.84 17.03
N MET A 185 -9.50 9.23 15.84
CA MET A 185 -10.56 9.11 14.85
C MET A 185 -10.46 7.72 14.21
N ALA A 186 -11.46 6.88 14.42
CA ALA A 186 -11.61 5.59 13.77
C ALA A 186 -12.65 5.68 12.65
N ILE A 187 -12.31 5.14 11.49
CA ILE A 187 -13.21 5.09 10.32
C ILE A 187 -13.31 3.64 9.90
N GLN A 188 -14.52 3.14 9.67
CA GLN A 188 -14.74 1.86 9.03
C GLN A 188 -15.15 2.11 7.57
N PRO A 189 -14.23 1.97 6.59
CA PRO A 189 -14.50 2.43 5.23
C PRO A 189 -15.66 1.69 4.54
N THR A 190 -15.92 0.44 4.95
CA THR A 190 -16.95 -0.44 4.35
C THR A 190 -18.36 -0.01 4.74
N THR A 191 -18.58 0.41 5.98
CA THR A 191 -19.87 0.86 6.51
C THR A 191 -20.02 2.39 6.44
N GLY A 192 -18.90 3.11 6.36
CA GLY A 192 -18.86 4.57 6.46
C GLY A 192 -18.99 5.09 7.89
N GLU A 193 -18.91 4.21 8.90
CA GLU A 193 -18.96 4.62 10.31
C GLU A 193 -17.71 5.44 10.69
N VAL A 194 -17.93 6.49 11.49
CA VAL A 194 -16.89 7.38 11.99
C VAL A 194 -17.06 7.54 13.50
N ILE A 195 -16.03 7.16 14.25
CA ILE A 195 -15.93 7.33 15.70
C ILE A 195 -14.78 8.29 15.97
N PHE A 196 -14.99 9.28 16.83
CA PHE A 196 -13.92 10.18 17.25
C PHE A 196 -14.03 10.47 18.75
N ASP A 197 -12.90 10.70 19.38
CA ASP A 197 -12.84 11.00 20.81
C ASP A 197 -11.60 11.85 21.14
N SER A 198 -11.66 12.60 22.24
CA SER A 198 -10.55 13.39 22.76
C SER A 198 -10.51 13.29 24.28
N PHE A 199 -9.39 12.84 24.81
CA PHE A 199 -9.23 12.52 26.22
C PHE A 199 -7.85 12.90 26.74
N ARG A 200 -7.75 13.06 28.06
CA ARG A 200 -6.47 13.22 28.74
C ARG A 200 -5.94 11.84 29.10
N ASP A 201 -4.65 11.64 28.91
CA ASP A 201 -4.00 10.38 29.25
C ASP A 201 -2.70 10.63 30.02
N GLY A 202 -2.43 9.73 30.96
CA GLY A 202 -1.23 9.76 31.80
C GLY A 202 -0.06 9.03 31.16
N ALA A 203 1.04 8.92 31.89
CA ALA A 203 2.27 8.29 31.41
C ALA A 203 2.12 6.80 31.03
N SER A 204 1.12 6.10 31.56
CA SER A 204 0.83 4.69 31.24
C SER A 204 0.06 4.49 29.94
N ARG A 205 -0.54 5.54 29.38
CA ARG A 205 -1.39 5.47 28.17
C ARG A 205 -2.57 4.49 28.27
N SER A 206 -3.14 4.31 29.46
CA SER A 206 -4.20 3.33 29.71
C SER A 206 -5.52 3.67 28.99
N GLU A 207 -5.82 4.95 28.84
CA GLU A 207 -7.03 5.40 28.15
C GLU A 207 -6.94 5.15 26.65
N LEU A 208 -5.75 5.36 26.06
CA LEU A 208 -5.47 5.03 24.66
C LEU A 208 -5.51 3.52 24.44
N GLU A 209 -4.85 2.74 25.30
CA GLU A 209 -4.83 1.28 25.24
C GLU A 209 -6.24 0.70 25.26
N SER A 210 -7.09 1.17 26.18
CA SER A 210 -8.49 0.71 26.28
C SER A 210 -9.28 0.97 25.00
N ARG A 211 -9.05 2.09 24.32
CA ARG A 211 -9.74 2.43 23.06
C ARG A 211 -9.24 1.59 21.90
N ILE A 212 -7.93 1.33 21.81
CA ILE A 212 -7.37 0.45 20.79
C ILE A 212 -7.91 -0.98 20.97
N LEU A 213 -7.96 -1.49 22.20
CA LEU A 213 -8.50 -2.83 22.49
C LEU A 213 -9.99 -2.95 22.19
N HIS A 214 -10.76 -1.87 22.37
CA HIS A 214 -12.19 -1.86 22.06
C HIS A 214 -12.47 -1.76 20.55
N LEU A 215 -11.73 -0.89 19.86
CA LEU A 215 -11.92 -0.65 18.43
C LEU A 215 -11.26 -1.71 17.54
N GLN A 216 -10.27 -2.45 18.07
CA GLN A 216 -9.50 -3.48 17.36
C GLN A 216 -9.09 -3.09 15.93
N PRO A 217 -8.45 -1.92 15.71
CA PRO A 217 -8.16 -1.43 14.37
C PRO A 217 -7.17 -2.33 13.64
N VAL A 218 -7.40 -2.51 12.34
CA VAL A 218 -6.52 -3.30 11.46
C VAL A 218 -5.39 -2.48 10.84
N GLU A 219 -5.49 -1.16 10.92
CA GLU A 219 -4.52 -0.20 10.40
C GLU A 219 -4.55 1.08 11.23
N ILE A 220 -3.37 1.61 11.56
CA ILE A 220 -3.23 2.81 12.40
C ILE A 220 -2.41 3.87 11.65
N ILE A 221 -2.94 5.08 11.55
CA ILE A 221 -2.27 6.27 11.03
C ILE A 221 -1.70 7.06 12.21
N LEU A 222 -0.38 7.23 12.19
CA LEU A 222 0.37 7.91 13.23
C LEU A 222 1.03 9.18 12.66
N PRO A 223 1.19 10.24 13.47
CA PRO A 223 1.97 11.40 13.10
C PRO A 223 3.47 11.04 13.02
N SER A 224 4.25 11.89 12.37
CA SER A 224 5.70 11.71 12.22
C SER A 224 6.47 11.65 13.54
N SER A 225 5.89 12.22 14.60
CA SER A 225 6.46 12.23 15.94
C SER A 225 5.38 11.98 16.97
N LEU A 226 5.60 10.99 17.83
CA LEU A 226 4.83 10.69 19.01
C LEU A 226 5.71 10.81 20.25
N SER A 227 5.10 10.90 21.41
CA SER A 227 5.77 10.81 22.70
C SER A 227 6.28 9.38 22.92
N ASP A 228 7.43 9.25 23.60
CA ASP A 228 8.06 7.96 23.90
C ASP A 228 7.08 6.95 24.52
N GLN A 229 6.13 7.43 25.33
CA GLN A 229 5.10 6.59 25.96
C GLN A 229 4.10 6.05 24.94
N SER A 230 3.59 6.91 24.06
CA SER A 230 2.66 6.51 23.00
C SER A 230 3.34 5.56 22.02
N GLU A 231 4.57 5.85 21.61
CA GLU A 231 5.33 4.98 20.68
C GLU A 231 5.60 3.60 21.28
N LYS A 232 5.97 3.52 22.57
CA LYS A 232 6.14 2.24 23.27
C LYS A 232 4.86 1.41 23.30
N LEU A 233 3.72 2.04 23.61
CA LEU A 233 2.43 1.34 23.62
C LEU A 233 2.10 0.80 22.23
N ILE A 234 2.18 1.64 21.20
CA ILE A 234 1.85 1.25 19.83
C ILE A 234 2.77 0.11 19.36
N ASN A 235 4.08 0.20 19.58
CA ASN A 235 5.01 -0.86 19.22
C ASN A 235 4.72 -2.17 19.98
N SER A 236 4.30 -2.09 21.24
CA SER A 236 3.92 -3.28 22.02
C SER A 236 2.66 -3.95 21.45
N ILE A 237 1.69 -3.17 20.97
CA ILE A 237 0.44 -3.70 20.42
C ILE A 237 0.64 -4.25 19.01
N THR A 238 1.46 -3.59 18.19
CA THR A 238 1.69 -4.00 16.78
C THR A 238 2.71 -5.13 16.62
N SER A 239 3.52 -5.42 17.64
CA SER A 239 4.48 -6.53 17.64
C SER A 239 3.91 -7.86 18.15
N MET A 240 2.67 -7.86 18.64
CA MET A 240 1.93 -9.08 19.01
C MET A 240 1.35 -9.77 17.77
#